data_AF-A0A1C5G0J7-F1
#
_entry.id   AF-A0A1C5G0J7-F1
#
_cell.length_a   1.000
_cell.length_b   1.000
_cell.length_c   1.000
_cell.angle_alpha   90.00
_cell.angle_beta   90.00
_cell.angle_gamma   90.00
#
_symmetry.space_group_name_H-M   'P 1'
#
loop_
_entity.id
_entity.type
_entity.pdbx_description
1 polymer ?
#
loop_
_entity_poly.entity_id
_entity_poly.type
_entity_poly.pdbx_seq_one_letter_code
_entity_poly.pdbx_strand_id
1 'polypeptide(L)'
;MLELRERPAPRPGPGEVLVDVRVAGVNFFETALRRQALVEVPGAEGAGVVAETGEGVHGFAPGDRVAWLTNSHGSYAERIVLPADGVVPVPDAVDDETAAALLVQGLS
;
A
#
# COMPACT_ATOMS: atom_id res chain seq x y z
N MET A 1 -12.73 11.25 -13.31
CA MET A 1 -11.42 11.79 -13.69
C MET A 1 -10.57 11.83 -12.43
N LEU A 2 -9.29 11.46 -12.49
CA LEU A 2 -8.40 11.57 -11.34
C LEU A 2 -7.88 13.00 -11.22
N GLU A 3 -7.75 13.47 -10.00
CA GLU A 3 -7.23 14.78 -9.66
C GLU A 3 -6.24 14.61 -8.50
N LEU A 4 -5.07 15.26 -8.60
CA LEU A 4 -4.11 15.30 -7.51
C LEU A 4 -4.65 16.22 -6.41
N ARG A 5 -4.60 15.76 -5.16
CA ARG A 5 -5.02 16.54 -3.99
C ARG A 5 -4.03 16.37 -2.85
N GLU A 6 -3.73 17.47 -2.17
CA GLU A 6 -2.95 17.45 -0.95
C GLU A 6 -3.84 17.10 0.25
N ARG A 7 -3.30 16.28 1.17
CA ARG A 7 -3.96 15.88 2.41
C ARG A 7 -2.93 15.79 3.53
N PRO A 8 -3.35 15.94 4.81
CA PRO A 8 -2.47 15.65 5.94
C PRO A 8 -1.94 14.22 5.84
N ALA A 9 -0.66 14.03 6.18
CA ALA A 9 -0.09 12.70 6.27
C ALA A 9 -0.86 11.87 7.32
N PRO A 10 -1.26 10.63 6.99
CA PRO A 10 -1.91 9.76 7.96
C PRO A 10 -0.91 9.33 9.04
N ARG A 11 -1.43 8.82 10.16
CA ARG A 11 -0.63 8.24 11.25
C ARG A 11 -1.12 6.83 11.53
N PRO A 12 -0.23 5.86 11.79
CA PRO A 12 -0.63 4.51 12.11
C PRO A 12 -1.22 4.46 13.53
N GLY A 13 -2.35 3.77 13.69
CA GLY A 13 -2.89 3.35 14.98
C GLY A 13 -2.26 2.05 15.49
N PRO A 14 -2.70 1.53 16.65
CA PRO A 14 -2.24 0.25 17.17
C PRO A 14 -2.41 -0.88 16.15
N GLY A 15 -1.38 -1.69 15.96
CA GLY A 15 -1.38 -2.80 14.99
C GLY A 15 -1.23 -2.38 13.53
N GLU A 16 -1.03 -1.09 13.23
CA GLU A 16 -0.89 -0.58 11.86
C GLU A 16 0.54 -0.12 11.55
N VAL A 17 0.89 -0.16 10.27
CA VAL A 17 2.12 0.40 9.72
C VAL A 17 1.79 1.52 8.75
N LEU A 18 2.58 2.59 8.80
CA LEU A 18 2.61 3.63 7.78
C LEU A 18 3.69 3.25 6.78
N VAL A 19 3.36 3.26 5.50
CA VAL A 19 4.27 2.91 4.40
C VAL A 19 4.41 4.11 3.47
N ASP A 20 5.66 4.50 3.17
CA ASP A 20 5.99 5.37 2.04
C ASP A 20 5.88 4.54 0.75
N VAL A 21 4.88 4.88 -0.07
CA VAL A 21 4.56 4.15 -1.30
C VAL A 21 5.60 4.48 -2.37
N ARG A 22 6.26 3.46 -2.92
CA ARG A 22 7.22 3.61 -4.03
C ARG A 22 6.61 3.22 -5.36
N VAL A 23 5.83 2.14 -5.36
CA VAL A 23 5.14 1.62 -6.54
C VAL A 23 3.71 1.30 -6.14
N ALA A 24 2.76 1.69 -7.00
CA ALA A 24 1.36 1.31 -6.87
C ALA A 24 0.90 0.62 -8.15
N GLY A 25 0.26 -0.53 -8.02
CA GLY A 25 -0.23 -1.29 -9.16
C GLY A 25 -1.53 -0.71 -9.74
N VAL A 26 -1.80 -1.03 -11.00
CA VAL A 26 -3.01 -0.59 -11.70
C VAL A 26 -3.81 -1.81 -12.12
N ASN A 27 -5.00 -1.99 -11.55
CA ASN A 27 -5.83 -3.15 -11.83
C ASN A 27 -7.10 -2.82 -12.61
N PHE A 28 -7.52 -3.75 -13.48
CA PHE A 28 -8.71 -3.55 -14.32
C PHE A 28 -10.02 -3.48 -13.51
N PHE A 29 -10.14 -4.25 -12.42
CA PHE A 29 -11.34 -4.27 -11.57
C PHE A 29 -11.61 -2.90 -10.93
N GLU A 30 -10.60 -2.05 -10.79
CA GLU A 30 -10.72 -0.71 -10.21
C GLU A 30 -11.41 0.28 -11.16
N THR A 31 -11.57 -0.06 -12.45
CA THR A 31 -12.24 0.81 -13.42
C THR A 31 -13.68 1.13 -13.02
N ALA A 32 -14.41 0.16 -12.47
CA ALA A 32 -15.76 0.36 -11.96
C ALA A 32 -15.79 1.29 -10.74
N LEU A 33 -14.88 1.07 -9.77
CA LEU A 33 -14.73 1.88 -8.56
C LEU A 33 -14.43 3.35 -8.90
N ARG A 34 -13.51 3.58 -9.85
CA ARG A 34 -13.11 4.92 -10.30
C ARG A 34 -14.23 5.65 -11.06
N ARG A 35 -14.98 4.92 -11.90
CA ARG A 35 -16.09 5.51 -12.68
C ARG A 35 -17.24 5.95 -11.80
N GLN A 36 -17.51 5.21 -10.74
CA GLN A 36 -18.60 5.47 -9.81
C GLN A 36 -18.18 6.34 -8.62
N ALA A 37 -16.90 6.76 -8.55
CA ALA A 37 -16.33 7.52 -7.45
C ALA A 37 -16.60 6.91 -6.06
N LEU A 38 -16.57 5.57 -5.98
CA LEU A 38 -16.89 4.82 -4.76
C LEU A 38 -15.79 4.86 -3.70
N VAL A 39 -14.62 5.36 -4.07
CA VAL A 39 -13.45 5.49 -3.21
C VAL A 39 -12.82 6.87 -3.41
N GLU A 40 -12.37 7.48 -2.33
CA GLU A 40 -11.77 8.82 -2.38
C GLU A 40 -10.34 8.76 -2.95
N VAL A 41 -9.54 7.78 -2.51
CA VAL A 41 -8.20 7.50 -3.04
C VAL A 41 -8.19 6.06 -3.59
N PRO A 42 -8.05 5.88 -4.91
CA PRO A 42 -7.98 4.54 -5.52
C PRO A 42 -6.66 3.82 -5.23
N GLY A 43 -6.51 2.59 -5.76
CA GLY A 43 -5.28 1.80 -5.66
C GLY A 43 -5.38 0.76 -4.54
N ALA A 44 -5.38 -0.51 -4.91
CA ALA A 44 -5.49 -1.64 -3.97
C ALA A 44 -4.14 -2.30 -3.63
N GLU A 45 -3.05 -1.98 -4.32
CA GLU A 45 -1.79 -2.69 -4.13
C GLU A 45 -0.57 -1.79 -4.33
N GLY A 46 0.55 -2.24 -3.81
CA GLY A 46 1.84 -1.59 -4.03
C GLY A 46 2.99 -2.23 -3.28
N ALA A 47 4.15 -1.58 -3.41
CA ALA A 47 5.35 -1.85 -2.65
C ALA A 47 5.98 -0.53 -2.19
N GLY A 48 6.68 -0.58 -1.08
CA GLY A 48 7.19 0.60 -0.41
C GLY A 48 8.04 0.28 0.81
N VAL A 49 8.23 1.30 1.64
CA VAL A 49 9.05 1.20 2.85
C VAL A 49 8.25 1.63 4.06
N VAL A 50 8.33 0.84 5.14
CA VAL A 50 7.74 1.21 6.42
C VAL A 50 8.38 2.51 6.90
N ALA A 51 7.55 3.53 7.12
CA ALA A 51 7.97 4.84 7.61
C ALA A 51 7.77 4.97 9.14
N GLU A 52 6.68 4.38 9.66
CA GLU A 52 6.31 4.42 11.08
C GLU A 52 5.50 3.17 11.44
N THR A 53 5.59 2.71 12.68
CA THR A 53 4.83 1.59 13.22
C THR A 53 3.99 2.04 14.39
N GLY A 54 2.73 1.60 14.46
CA GLY A 54 1.87 1.80 15.60
C GLY A 54 2.20 0.91 16.79
N GLU A 55 1.52 1.15 17.90
CA GLU A 55 1.67 0.35 19.13
C GLU A 55 1.33 -1.12 18.88
N GLY A 56 2.11 -2.04 19.45
CA GLY A 56 1.87 -3.49 19.37
C GLY A 56 2.23 -4.14 18.03
N VAL A 57 2.79 -3.38 17.07
CA VAL A 57 3.36 -3.97 15.86
C VAL A 57 4.68 -4.67 16.20
N HIS A 58 4.79 -5.93 15.79
CA HIS A 58 5.99 -6.75 15.91
C HIS A 58 6.36 -7.30 14.53
N GLY A 59 7.65 -7.44 14.24
CA GLY A 59 8.15 -8.02 12.98
C GLY A 59 8.35 -7.03 11.83
N PHE A 60 7.99 -5.77 12.03
CA PHE A 60 8.29 -4.66 11.12
C PHE A 60 8.86 -3.46 11.87
N ALA A 61 9.74 -2.72 11.22
CA ALA A 61 10.35 -1.50 11.70
C ALA A 61 10.52 -0.47 10.56
N PRO A 62 10.65 0.82 10.88
CA PRO A 62 10.98 1.83 9.87
C PRO A 62 12.23 1.46 9.06
N GLY A 63 12.12 1.53 7.74
CA GLY A 63 13.15 1.11 6.79
C GLY A 63 12.89 -0.26 6.13
N ASP A 64 12.01 -1.08 6.69
CA ASP A 64 11.67 -2.39 6.11
C ASP A 64 10.93 -2.22 4.79
N ARG A 65 11.33 -3.00 3.78
CA ARG A 65 10.65 -3.06 2.49
C ARG A 65 9.47 -4.00 2.59
N VAL A 66 8.31 -3.53 2.16
CA VAL A 66 7.05 -4.28 2.23
C VAL A 66 6.24 -4.14 0.95
N ALA A 67 5.41 -5.14 0.68
CA ALA A 67 4.41 -5.12 -0.38
C ALA A 67 3.04 -5.53 0.19
N TRP A 68 1.96 -5.12 -0.46
CA TRP A 68 0.59 -5.35 0.01
C TRP A 68 -0.42 -5.49 -1.12
N LEU A 69 -1.55 -6.13 -0.77
CA LEU A 69 -2.81 -6.09 -1.49
C LEU A 69 -3.91 -5.84 -0.46
N THR A 70 -4.68 -4.75 -0.60
CA THR A 70 -5.65 -4.27 0.38
C THR A 70 -7.03 -4.02 -0.23
N ASN A 71 -8.06 -4.30 0.56
CA ASN A 71 -9.45 -3.95 0.24
C ASN A 71 -9.82 -2.51 0.64
N SER A 72 -8.98 -1.85 1.43
CA SER A 72 -9.24 -0.48 1.91
C SER A 72 -8.97 0.60 0.87
N HIS A 73 -8.30 0.24 -0.23
CA HIS A 73 -7.76 1.16 -1.24
C HIS A 73 -6.80 2.22 -0.63
N GLY A 74 -6.41 3.22 -1.40
CA GLY A 74 -5.52 4.30 -0.94
C GLY A 74 -4.08 4.23 -1.45
N SER A 75 -3.73 3.24 -2.29
CA SER A 75 -2.36 3.07 -2.76
C SER A 75 -1.93 4.14 -3.78
N TYR A 76 -2.86 4.96 -4.30
CA TYR A 76 -2.55 6.12 -5.15
C TYR A 76 -2.28 7.38 -4.34
N ALA A 77 -1.44 7.24 -3.33
CA ALA A 77 -0.96 8.30 -2.47
C ALA A 77 0.53 8.05 -2.17
N GLU A 78 1.23 9.09 -1.75
CA GLU A 78 2.64 8.98 -1.33
C GLU A 78 2.79 8.13 -0.06
N ARG A 79 1.73 8.03 0.75
CA ARG A 79 1.70 7.25 1.99
C ARG A 79 0.38 6.55 2.20
N ILE A 80 0.45 5.35 2.77
CA ILE A 80 -0.71 4.54 3.14
C ILE A 80 -0.52 3.94 4.53
N VAL A 81 -1.62 3.85 5.29
CA VAL A 81 -1.67 3.08 6.55
C VAL A 81 -2.33 1.74 6.29
N LEU A 82 -1.69 0.67 6.75
CA LEU A 82 -2.14 -0.70 6.56
C LEU A 82 -2.07 -1.47 7.88
N PRO A 83 -2.96 -2.44 8.12
CA PRO A 83 -2.76 -3.44 9.16
C PRO A 83 -1.42 -4.14 8.98
N ALA A 84 -0.67 -4.34 10.06
CA ALA A 84 0.65 -4.98 10.00
C ALA A 84 0.59 -6.44 9.51
N ASP A 85 -0.55 -7.12 9.68
CA ASP A 85 -0.79 -8.47 9.14
C ASP A 85 -1.23 -8.47 7.66
N GLY A 86 -1.48 -7.30 7.09
CA GLY A 86 -1.82 -7.09 5.68
C GLY A 86 -0.62 -6.76 4.78
N VAL A 87 0.59 -6.74 5.34
CA VAL A 87 1.83 -6.47 4.60
C VAL A 87 2.76 -7.69 4.65
N VAL A 88 3.55 -7.86 3.59
CA VAL A 88 4.57 -8.91 3.52
C VAL A 88 5.94 -8.30 3.29
N PRO A 89 7.02 -8.86 3.90
CA PRO A 89 8.37 -8.37 3.69
C PRO A 89 8.83 -8.64 2.27
N VAL A 90 9.57 -7.68 1.69
CA VAL A 90 10.19 -7.80 0.36
C VAL A 90 11.69 -8.08 0.54
N PRO A 91 12.19 -9.25 0.08
CA PRO A 91 13.61 -9.55 0.15
C PRO A 91 14.46 -8.59 -0.69
N ASP A 92 15.70 -8.33 -0.27
CA ASP A 92 16.65 -7.45 -0.99
C ASP A 92 16.93 -7.88 -2.43
N ALA A 93 16.80 -9.18 -2.72
CA ALA A 93 17.00 -9.73 -4.06
C ALA A 93 15.87 -9.39 -5.06
N VAL A 94 14.76 -8.84 -4.59
CA VAL A 94 13.59 -8.47 -5.40
C VAL A 94 13.51 -6.95 -5.44
N ASP A 95 13.42 -6.34 -6.62
CA ASP A 95 13.19 -4.89 -6.76
C ASP A 95 11.73 -4.52 -6.44
N ASP A 96 11.45 -3.23 -6.23
CA ASP A 96 10.14 -2.76 -5.77
C ASP A 96 9.03 -3.00 -6.82
N GLU A 97 9.36 -2.85 -8.11
CA GLU A 97 8.45 -3.11 -9.22
C GLU A 97 8.06 -4.59 -9.30
N THR A 98 9.01 -5.51 -9.18
CA THR A 98 8.76 -6.95 -9.16
C THR A 98 7.95 -7.34 -7.93
N ALA A 99 8.27 -6.77 -6.77
CA ALA A 99 7.54 -7.04 -5.53
C ALA A 99 6.05 -6.65 -5.63
N ALA A 100 5.76 -5.48 -6.21
CA ALA A 100 4.38 -5.05 -6.45
C ALA A 100 3.67 -5.95 -7.49
N ALA A 101 4.36 -6.35 -8.57
CA ALA A 101 3.76 -7.18 -9.62
C ALA A 101 3.46 -8.63 -9.17
N LEU A 102 4.30 -9.22 -8.31
CA LEU A 102 4.18 -10.61 -7.88
C LEU A 102 2.94 -10.88 -7.01
N LEU A 103 2.46 -9.89 -6.26
CA LEU A 103 1.30 -10.07 -5.37
C LEU A 103 -0.02 -10.32 -6.12
N VAL A 104 -0.17 -9.82 -7.34
CA VAL A 104 -1.38 -10.08 -8.16
C VAL A 104 -1.14 -11.13 -9.24
N GLN A 105 0.05 -11.22 -9.84
CA GLN A 105 0.33 -12.24 -10.87
C GLN A 105 0.62 -13.64 -10.29
N GLY A 106 1.00 -13.75 -9.01
CA GLY A 106 1.22 -15.04 -8.34
C GLY A 106 -0.06 -15.71 -7.82
N LEU A 107 -1.20 -15.01 -7.86
CA LEU A 107 -2.52 -15.46 -7.38
C LEU A 107 -3.53 -15.72 -8.52
N SER A 108 -3.06 -15.69 -9.77
CA SER A 108 -3.85 -16.00 -10.97
C SER A 108 -3.77 -17.49 -11.35
#